data_AF-A0AAW8F233-F1
#
_entry.id   AF-A0AAW8F233-F1
#
_cell.length_a   1.000
_cell.length_b   1.000
_cell.length_c   1.000
_cell.angle_alpha   90.00
_cell.angle_beta   90.00
_cell.angle_gamma   90.00
#
_symmetry.space_group_name_H-M   'P 1'
#
loop_
_entity.id
_entity.type
_entity.pdbx_description
1 polymer ?
#
loop_
_entity_poly.entity_id
_entity_poly.type
_entity_poly.pdbx_seq_one_letter_code
_entity_poly.pdbx_strand_id
1 'polypeptide(L)'
;MSAPAITTFTETAALYAVMTEDLPGARRIVGDMLPGERAQLAQQLDQLRELLGPRCDGCDALTPIGTSVLTDPLSPKRQYLCRDCAAAPTPAPAT
;
A
#
# COMPACT_ATOMS: atom_id res chain seq x y z
N MET A 1 14.36 14.28 -24.01
CA MET A 1 12.95 14.67 -23.79
C MET A 1 12.84 15.08 -22.33
N SER A 2 12.70 16.38 -22.05
CA SER A 2 12.56 16.86 -20.67
C SER A 2 11.12 16.64 -20.22
N ALA A 3 10.94 16.01 -19.07
CA ALA A 3 9.64 15.89 -18.44
C ALA A 3 9.11 17.29 -18.09
N PRO A 4 7.82 17.60 -18.35
CA PRO A 4 7.24 18.87 -17.96
C PRO A 4 7.34 19.06 -16.43
N ALA A 5 7.61 20.28 -15.99
CA ALA A 5 7.61 20.62 -14.57
C ALA A 5 6.19 20.43 -14.02
N ILE A 6 6.04 19.49 -13.09
CA ILE A 6 4.75 19.14 -12.48
C ILE A 6 4.35 20.28 -11.54
N THR A 7 3.55 21.22 -12.05
CA THR A 7 2.95 22.29 -11.24
C THR A 7 1.51 21.92 -10.92
N THR A 8 1.28 21.53 -9.66
CA THR A 8 -0.03 21.42 -8.97
C THR A 8 -1.04 20.43 -9.56
N PHE A 9 -0.83 19.14 -9.30
CA PHE A 9 -1.90 18.13 -9.36
C PHE A 9 -2.67 18.11 -8.03
N THR A 10 -4.00 18.05 -8.09
CA THR A 10 -4.89 17.96 -6.91
C THR A 10 -4.54 16.76 -6.03
N GLU A 11 -4.02 15.71 -6.65
CA GLU A 11 -3.42 14.50 -6.07
C GLU A 11 -2.23 14.81 -5.15
N THR A 12 -1.33 15.73 -5.58
CA THR A 12 -0.18 16.15 -4.77
C THR A 12 -0.64 16.94 -3.54
N ALA A 13 -1.69 17.74 -3.66
CA ALA A 13 -2.27 18.48 -2.53
C ALA A 13 -2.93 17.53 -1.52
N ALA A 14 -3.65 16.51 -1.99
CA ALA A 14 -4.23 15.47 -1.13
C ALA A 14 -3.14 14.71 -0.37
N LEU A 15 -2.05 14.32 -1.05
CA LEU A 15 -0.91 13.66 -0.42
C LEU A 15 -0.19 14.55 0.59
N TYR A 16 0.02 15.82 0.26
CA TYR A 16 0.63 16.78 1.18
C TYR A 16 -0.23 16.96 2.44
N ALA A 17 -1.55 17.09 2.30
CA ALA A 17 -2.45 17.17 3.44
C ALA A 17 -2.38 15.93 4.34
N VAL A 18 -2.23 14.72 3.78
CA VAL A 18 -1.96 13.50 4.57
C VAL A 18 -0.61 13.59 5.30
N MET A 19 0.45 14.04 4.63
CA MET A 19 1.78 14.19 5.23
C MET A 19 1.82 15.20 6.37
N THR A 20 0.99 16.24 6.32
CA THR A 20 0.85 17.26 7.38
C THR A 20 -0.28 16.94 8.37
N GLU A 21 -0.79 15.70 8.37
CA GLU A 21 -1.84 15.21 9.27
C GLU A 21 -3.21 15.93 9.15
N ASP A 22 -3.44 16.70 8.08
CA ASP A 22 -4.73 17.33 7.76
C ASP A 22 -5.64 16.34 7.01
N LEU A 23 -6.09 15.30 7.72
CA LEU A 23 -7.01 14.30 7.18
C LEU A 23 -8.36 14.90 6.72
N PRO A 24 -8.96 15.89 7.40
CA PRO A 24 -10.17 16.55 6.91
C PRO A 24 -9.94 17.29 5.59
N GLY A 25 -8.81 18.00 5.44
CA GLY A 25 -8.41 18.65 4.19
C GLY A 25 -8.20 17.65 3.08
N ALA A 26 -7.45 16.57 3.33
CA ALA A 26 -7.23 15.49 2.37
C ALA A 26 -8.56 14.87 1.89
N ARG A 27 -9.50 14.59 2.81
CA ARG A 27 -10.82 14.04 2.48
C ARG A 27 -11.64 14.99 1.61
N ARG A 28 -11.60 16.29 1.89
CA ARG A 28 -12.29 17.30 1.07
C ARG A 28 -11.73 17.31 -0.34
N ILE A 29 -10.40 17.41 -0.47
CA ILE A 29 -9.70 17.43 -1.77
C ILE A 29 -10.03 16.19 -2.60
N VAL A 30 -9.96 14.99 -2.01
CA VAL A 30 -10.33 13.73 -2.70
C VAL A 30 -11.83 13.69 -3.02
N GLY A 31 -12.67 14.25 -2.14
CA GLY A 31 -14.12 14.37 -2.35
C GLY A 31 -14.49 15.28 -3.51
N ASP A 32 -13.67 16.28 -3.80
CA ASP A 32 -13.88 17.25 -4.88
C ASP A 32 -13.36 16.77 -6.24
N MET A 33 -12.48 15.76 -6.28
CA MET A 33 -11.99 15.13 -7.51
C MET A 33 -13.12 14.46 -8.32
N LEU A 34 -13.02 14.44 -9.64
CA LEU A 34 -13.92 13.67 -10.50
C LEU A 34 -13.74 12.16 -10.27
N PRO A 35 -14.76 11.32 -10.52
CA PRO A 35 -14.65 9.87 -10.32
C PRO A 35 -13.48 9.22 -11.08
N GLY A 36 -13.18 9.69 -12.30
CA GLY A 36 -12.06 9.20 -13.09
C GLY A 36 -10.69 9.59 -12.50
N GLU A 37 -10.57 10.80 -11.97
CA GLU A 37 -9.35 11.28 -11.31
C GLU A 37 -9.09 10.49 -10.02
N ARG A 38 -10.14 10.23 -9.22
CA ARG A 38 -10.03 9.38 -8.03
C ARG A 38 -9.56 7.97 -8.37
N ALA A 39 -10.06 7.39 -9.47
CA ALA A 39 -9.67 6.07 -9.92
C ALA A 39 -8.19 6.04 -10.36
N GLN A 40 -7.73 7.06 -11.09
CA GLN A 40 -6.33 7.19 -11.48
C GLN A 40 -5.41 7.38 -10.27
N LEU A 41 -5.79 8.24 -9.33
CA LEU A 41 -5.06 8.45 -8.07
C LEU A 41 -4.95 7.13 -7.29
N ALA A 42 -6.06 6.40 -7.10
CA ALA A 42 -6.05 5.12 -6.41
C ALA A 42 -5.07 4.13 -7.08
N GLN A 43 -5.13 4.01 -8.41
CA GLN A 43 -4.22 3.15 -9.18
C GLN A 43 -2.75 3.54 -9.00
N GLN A 44 -2.43 4.84 -9.02
CA GLN A 44 -1.07 5.32 -8.80
C GLN A 44 -0.58 5.02 -7.38
N LEU A 45 -1.44 5.20 -6.36
CA LEU A 45 -1.12 4.86 -4.98
C LEU A 45 -0.89 3.37 -4.78
N ASP A 46 -1.67 2.52 -5.45
CA ASP A 46 -1.47 1.08 -5.44
C ASP A 46 -0.12 0.68 -6.06
N GLN A 47 0.22 1.25 -7.23
CA GLN A 47 1.53 1.02 -7.86
C GLN A 47 2.69 1.48 -6.98
N LEU A 48 2.58 2.65 -6.35
CA LEU A 48 3.60 3.14 -5.42
C LEU A 48 3.71 2.23 -4.20
N ARG A 49 2.58 1.76 -3.67
CA ARG A 49 2.55 0.80 -2.56
C ARG A 49 3.23 -0.52 -2.93
N GLU A 50 3.02 -1.02 -4.13
CA GLU A 50 3.70 -2.23 -4.63
C GLU A 50 5.23 -2.07 -4.68
N LEU A 51 5.72 -0.87 -5.02
CA LEU A 51 7.16 -0.56 -5.03
C LEU A 51 7.78 -0.48 -3.62
N LEU A 52 6.98 -0.30 -2.58
CA LEU A 52 7.46 -0.37 -1.19
C LEU A 52 7.62 -1.82 -0.72
N GLY A 53 6.92 -2.75 -1.37
CA GLY A 53 6.90 -4.16 -1.03
C GLY A 53 5.60 -4.59 -0.35
N PRO A 54 5.35 -5.91 -0.25
CA PRO A 54 4.13 -6.43 0.34
C PRO A 54 4.07 -6.10 1.84
N ARG A 55 2.85 -6.03 2.39
CA ARG A 55 2.67 -6.03 3.85
C ARG A 55 2.61 -7.45 4.35
N CYS A 56 3.15 -7.69 5.53
CA CYS A 56 3.07 -8.97 6.21
C CYS A 56 1.63 -9.18 6.72
N ASP A 57 0.97 -10.26 6.32
CA ASP A 57 -0.39 -10.60 6.80
C ASP A 57 -0.44 -10.94 8.30
N GLY A 58 0.71 -11.24 8.92
CA GLY A 58 0.81 -11.57 10.34
C GLY A 58 0.99 -10.36 11.27
N CYS A 59 1.66 -9.30 10.81
CA CYS A 59 2.00 -8.14 11.65
C CYS A 59 1.73 -6.77 11.02
N ASP A 60 1.17 -6.75 9.80
CA ASP A 60 0.87 -5.55 8.99
C ASP A 60 2.09 -4.64 8.69
N ALA A 61 3.30 -5.10 9.03
CA ALA A 61 4.54 -4.41 8.74
C ALA A 61 4.85 -4.46 7.24
N LEU A 62 5.43 -3.38 6.74
CA LEU A 62 5.89 -3.30 5.36
C LEU A 62 7.17 -4.15 5.21
N THR A 63 7.12 -5.17 4.38
CA THR A 63 8.26 -6.06 4.13
C THR A 63 9.07 -5.56 2.94
N PRO A 64 10.41 -5.44 3.07
CA PRO A 64 11.25 -5.12 1.93
C PRO A 64 11.02 -6.07 0.76
N ILE A 65 11.09 -5.55 -0.47
CA ILE A 65 10.93 -6.35 -1.68
C ILE A 65 11.91 -7.54 -1.68
N GLY A 66 11.39 -8.73 -1.98
CA GLY A 66 12.18 -9.97 -2.03
C GLY A 66 12.49 -10.61 -0.67
N THR A 67 12.02 -10.03 0.43
CA THR A 67 12.21 -10.58 1.79
C THR A 67 10.96 -11.22 2.39
N SER A 68 9.82 -11.07 1.72
CA SER A 68 8.58 -11.75 2.11
C SER A 68 8.62 -13.23 1.74
N VAL A 69 8.07 -14.04 2.62
CA VAL A 69 7.85 -15.46 2.44
C VAL A 69 6.40 -15.65 2.05
N LEU A 70 6.15 -16.27 0.89
CA LEU A 70 4.82 -16.71 0.52
C LEU A 70 4.54 -18.04 1.23
N THR A 71 3.60 -18.05 2.18
CA THR A 71 3.16 -19.30 2.78
C THR A 71 2.19 -20.00 1.83
N ASP A 72 2.50 -21.27 1.57
CA ASP A 72 1.71 -22.20 0.75
C ASP A 72 1.31 -21.64 -0.64
N PRO A 73 2.25 -21.61 -1.62
CA PRO A 73 2.03 -21.05 -2.95
C PRO A 73 0.85 -21.69 -3.72
N LEU A 74 0.44 -22.89 -3.30
CA LEU A 74 -0.60 -23.70 -3.93
C LEU A 74 -1.97 -23.54 -3.27
N SER A 75 -2.03 -22.93 -2.08
CA SER A 75 -3.29 -22.65 -1.39
C SER A 75 -4.05 -21.50 -2.06
N PRO A 76 -5.39 -21.55 -2.12
CA PRO A 76 -6.21 -20.42 -2.56
C PRO A 76 -6.09 -19.20 -1.62
N LYS A 77 -5.56 -19.38 -0.40
CA LYS A 77 -5.26 -18.31 0.55
C LYS A 77 -3.76 -18.07 0.64
N ARG A 78 -3.18 -17.53 -0.43
CA ARG A 78 -1.78 -17.08 -0.44
C ARG A 78 -1.61 -15.97 0.59
N GLN A 79 -0.68 -16.15 1.51
CA GLN A 79 -0.33 -15.14 2.50
C GLN A 79 1.13 -14.71 2.30
N TYR A 80 1.37 -13.41 2.40
CA TYR A 80 2.71 -12.83 2.41
C TYR A 80 3.10 -12.59 3.87
N LEU A 81 4.11 -13.31 4.36
CA LEU A 81 4.63 -13.13 5.72
C LEU A 81 6.03 -12.53 5.67
N CYS A 82 6.37 -11.70 6.65
CA CYS A 82 7.77 -11.36 6.90
C CYS A 82 8.51 -12.58 7.43
N ARG A 83 9.84 -12.59 7.33
CA ARG A 83 10.69 -13.70 7.76
C ARG A 83 10.44 -14.10 9.22
N ASP A 84 10.18 -13.13 10.08
CA ASP A 84 9.91 -13.36 11.50
C ASP A 84 8.54 -14.02 11.72
N CYS A 85 7.50 -13.53 11.05
CA CYS A 85 6.16 -14.15 11.11
C CYS A 85 6.12 -15.53 10.44
N ALA A 86 6.93 -15.75 9.39
CA ALA A 86 7.06 -17.05 8.74
C ALA A 86 7.85 -18.07 9.59
N ALA A 87 8.79 -17.60 10.41
CA ALA A 87 9.58 -18.43 11.32
C ALA A 87 8.84 -18.72 12.65
N ALA A 88 7.74 -18.00 12.94
CA ALA A 88 6.93 -18.27 14.10
C ALA A 88 6.34 -19.69 14.01
N PRO A 89 6.49 -20.52 15.07
CA PRO A 89 5.94 -21.86 15.06
C PRO A 89 4.42 -21.75 14.91
N THR A 90 3.89 -22.36 13.84
CA THR A 90 2.45 -22.50 13.64
C THR A 90 1.90 -23.22 14.88
N PRO A 91 0.93 -22.66 15.62
CA PRO A 91 0.31 -23.39 16.71
C PRO A 91 -0.31 -24.65 16.10
N ALA A 92 0.13 -25.82 16.59
CA ALA A 92 -0.41 -27.10 16.17
C ALA A 92 -1.94 -27.07 16.32
N PRO A 93 -2.71 -27.62 15.35
CA PRO A 93 -4.15 -27.67 15.48
C PRO A 93 -4.49 -28.45 16.77
N ALA A 94 -5.20 -27.78 17.68
CA ALA A 94 -5.78 -28.43 18.85
C ALA A 94 -6.67 -29.59 18.37
N THR A 95 -6.31 -30.80 18.79
CA THR A 95 -7.02 -32.04 18.46
C THR A 95 -8.27 -32.18 19.33
#